data_AF-A0A7C6YLX2-F1
#
_entry.id   AF-A0A7C6YLX2-F1
#
_cell.length_a   1.000
_cell.length_b   1.000
_cell.length_c   1.000
_cell.angle_alpha   90.00
_cell.angle_beta   90.00
_cell.angle_gamma   90.00
#
_symmetry.space_group_name_H-M   'P 1'
#
loop_
_entity.id
_entity.type
_entity.pdbx_description
1 polymer ?
#
loop_
_entity_poly.entity_id
_entity_poly.type
_entity_poly.pdbx_seq_one_letter_code
_entity_poly.pdbx_strand_id
1 'polypeptide(L)'
;MIYLKAGTAREPQPLLVNNAMILYPFTRFAAIVLKNEGLSKYHNVALWYIDNVQQSVNYFSKWYITDGDRGWYIMPDEEFVNYPGINVPHNWNAAMGKVLLALYDVTGQECYLSQAQAIANTFKAELEVAPNGSYRWYYWYGDGYEQYKATEDISHGALDVQFAVMAYQHGIVFGLEDMERFVITFKENLWSGQDFTSSVWGTGKFNESIADTGTFYIALSNVDQDVLDIVEKYIASKDFRELPEYKWNWYMWSISELLLSKQEL
;
A
#
# COMPACT_ATOMS: atom_id res chain seq x y z
N MET A 1 3.45 -13.49 16.96
CA MET A 1 4.24 -12.87 15.87
C MET A 1 4.18 -13.78 14.65
N ILE A 2 3.61 -13.32 13.55
CA ILE A 2 3.44 -14.11 12.31
C ILE A 2 4.70 -13.90 11.47
N TYR A 3 5.46 -14.95 11.21
CA TYR A 3 6.69 -14.88 10.41
C TYR A 3 6.45 -15.50 9.02
N LEU A 4 6.94 -14.87 7.95
CA LEU A 4 7.04 -15.50 6.63
C LEU A 4 8.42 -15.34 5.99
N LYS A 5 8.73 -16.29 5.12
CA LYS A 5 10.02 -16.51 4.46
C LYS A 5 10.17 -15.58 3.26
N ALA A 6 11.10 -14.63 3.33
CA ALA A 6 11.51 -13.83 2.20
C ALA A 6 12.82 -14.40 1.62
N GLY A 7 12.81 -14.76 0.34
CA GLY A 7 14.01 -15.14 -0.43
C GLY A 7 14.63 -16.50 -0.07
N THR A 8 15.94 -16.60 -0.33
CA THR A 8 16.78 -17.81 -0.16
C THR A 8 17.10 -18.15 1.29
N ALA A 9 16.60 -17.37 2.25
CA ALA A 9 16.82 -17.59 3.67
C ALA A 9 16.19 -18.92 4.13
N ARG A 10 16.89 -19.68 5.00
CA ARG A 10 16.42 -20.98 5.52
C ARG A 10 15.27 -20.83 6.53
N GLU A 11 15.11 -19.65 7.13
CA GLU A 11 14.09 -19.34 8.14
C GLU A 11 13.30 -18.06 7.79
N PRO A 12 12.05 -17.92 8.28
CA PRO A 12 11.23 -16.77 7.98
C PRO A 12 11.74 -15.48 8.64
N GLN A 13 11.76 -14.40 7.87
CA GLN A 13 12.40 -13.12 8.21
C GLN A 13 11.31 -12.08 8.51
N PRO A 14 11.37 -11.33 9.64
CA PRO A 14 10.34 -10.35 9.99
C PRO A 14 10.47 -9.04 9.21
N LEU A 15 10.42 -9.09 7.88
CA LEU A 15 10.45 -7.88 7.05
C LEU A 15 9.17 -7.05 7.25
N LEU A 16 9.34 -5.73 7.40
CA LEU A 16 8.26 -4.79 7.68
C LEU A 16 7.13 -4.89 6.65
N VAL A 17 7.46 -4.79 5.37
CA VAL A 17 6.47 -4.80 4.27
C VAL A 17 5.70 -6.12 4.21
N ASN A 18 6.38 -7.26 4.33
CA ASN A 18 5.73 -8.58 4.28
C ASN A 18 4.78 -8.77 5.45
N ASN A 19 5.20 -8.37 6.65
CA ASN A 19 4.33 -8.40 7.83
C ASN A 19 3.14 -7.46 7.64
N ALA A 20 3.37 -6.22 7.23
CA ALA A 20 2.30 -5.24 7.06
C ALA A 20 1.24 -5.70 6.03
N MET A 21 1.66 -6.30 4.92
CA MET A 21 0.74 -6.88 3.93
C MET A 21 -0.12 -8.03 4.47
N ILE A 22 0.36 -8.77 5.48
CA ILE A 22 -0.40 -9.84 6.16
C ILE A 22 -1.30 -9.25 7.25
N LEU A 23 -0.80 -8.28 8.01
CA LEU A 23 -1.51 -7.67 9.14
C LEU A 23 -2.71 -6.86 8.64
N TYR A 24 -2.57 -6.14 7.53
CA TYR A 24 -3.63 -5.28 6.97
C TYR A 24 -4.98 -6.00 6.77
N PRO A 25 -5.06 -7.14 6.05
CA PRO A 25 -6.33 -7.85 5.89
C PRO A 25 -6.89 -8.41 7.21
N PHE A 26 -6.04 -8.80 8.18
CA PHE A 26 -6.52 -9.23 9.50
C PHE A 26 -7.15 -8.07 10.27
N THR A 27 -6.55 -6.89 10.22
CA THR A 27 -7.12 -5.70 10.86
C THR A 27 -8.45 -5.32 10.24
N ARG A 28 -8.55 -5.33 8.90
CA ARG A 28 -9.81 -5.04 8.19
C ARG A 28 -10.90 -6.06 8.49
N PHE A 29 -10.55 -7.35 8.49
CA PHE A 29 -11.48 -8.40 8.89
C PHE A 29 -12.03 -8.14 10.30
N ALA A 30 -11.15 -7.82 11.25
CA ALA A 30 -11.56 -7.51 12.61
C ALA A 30 -12.45 -6.25 12.66
N ALA A 31 -12.16 -5.22 11.87
CA ALA A 31 -13.00 -4.04 11.75
C ALA A 31 -14.43 -4.36 11.31
N ILE A 32 -14.57 -5.14 10.24
CA ILE A 32 -15.87 -5.56 9.68
C ILE A 32 -16.64 -6.38 10.70
N VAL A 33 -15.97 -7.34 11.34
CA VAL A 33 -16.59 -8.25 12.31
C VAL A 33 -17.06 -7.50 13.56
N LEU A 34 -16.21 -6.64 14.14
CA LEU A 34 -16.53 -5.95 15.40
C LEU A 34 -17.59 -4.85 15.24
N LYS A 35 -17.77 -4.31 14.03
CA LYS A 35 -18.83 -3.33 13.71
C LYS A 35 -20.18 -3.97 13.35
N ASN A 36 -20.25 -5.30 13.23
CA ASN A 36 -21.44 -6.01 12.74
C ASN A 36 -21.88 -7.12 13.72
N GLU A 37 -22.94 -6.87 14.48
CA GLU A 37 -23.52 -7.82 15.43
C GLU A 37 -23.92 -9.17 14.80
N GLY A 38 -24.29 -9.19 13.52
CA GLY A 38 -24.58 -10.41 12.77
C GLY A 38 -23.36 -11.33 12.60
N LEU A 39 -22.15 -10.81 12.83
CA LEU A 39 -20.88 -11.53 12.79
C LEU A 39 -20.32 -11.83 14.19
N SER A 40 -21.13 -11.67 15.24
CA SER A 40 -20.72 -11.87 16.65
C SER A 40 -20.04 -13.20 16.96
N LYS A 41 -20.37 -14.27 16.23
CA LYS A 41 -19.68 -15.57 16.32
C LYS A 41 -18.17 -15.50 16.06
N TYR A 42 -17.69 -14.46 15.38
CA TYR A 42 -16.28 -14.24 15.05
C TYR A 42 -15.60 -13.19 15.94
N HIS A 43 -16.32 -12.55 16.88
CA HIS A 43 -15.76 -11.47 17.72
C HIS A 43 -14.48 -11.88 18.46
N ASN A 44 -14.45 -13.07 19.07
CA ASN A 44 -13.26 -13.54 19.79
C ASN A 44 -12.04 -13.70 18.87
N VAL A 45 -12.26 -14.14 17.63
CA VAL A 45 -11.19 -14.26 16.63
C VAL A 45 -10.72 -12.88 16.19
N ALA A 46 -11.65 -11.94 15.96
CA ALA A 46 -11.33 -10.56 15.62
C ALA A 46 -10.51 -9.87 16.72
N LEU A 47 -10.91 -9.99 17.99
CA LEU A 47 -10.16 -9.44 19.12
C LEU A 47 -8.77 -10.06 19.24
N TRP A 48 -8.64 -11.37 19.03
CA TRP A 48 -7.34 -12.04 19.00
C TRP A 48 -6.44 -11.50 17.88
N TYR A 49 -6.99 -11.26 16.68
CA TYR A 49 -6.22 -10.64 15.60
C TYR A 49 -5.76 -9.23 15.95
N ILE A 50 -6.63 -8.38 16.50
CA ILE A 50 -6.25 -7.01 16.88
C ILE A 50 -5.10 -7.02 17.89
N ASP A 51 -5.19 -7.85 18.94
CA ASP A 51 -4.12 -7.97 19.94
C ASP A 51 -2.78 -8.38 19.29
N ASN A 52 -2.80 -9.36 18.38
CA ASN A 52 -1.58 -9.80 17.68
C ASN A 52 -1.04 -8.73 16.71
N VAL A 53 -1.91 -8.01 16.01
CA VAL A 53 -1.51 -6.90 15.13
C VAL A 53 -0.84 -5.80 15.94
N GLN A 54 -1.42 -5.41 17.08
CA GLN A 54 -0.85 -4.39 17.96
C GLN A 54 0.52 -4.79 18.50
N GLN A 55 0.67 -6.06 18.92
CA GLN A 55 1.97 -6.60 19.33
C GLN A 55 3.01 -6.56 18.20
N SER A 56 2.60 -6.91 16.97
CA SER A 56 3.49 -6.85 15.80
C SER A 56 3.88 -5.42 15.42
N VAL A 57 2.94 -4.47 15.44
CA VAL A 57 3.24 -3.04 15.20
C VAL A 57 4.20 -2.51 16.28
N ASN A 58 3.98 -2.87 17.55
CA ASN A 58 4.87 -2.51 18.64
C ASN A 58 6.29 -3.10 18.47
N TYR A 59 6.41 -4.32 17.93
CA TYR A 59 7.72 -4.90 17.62
C TYR A 59 8.52 -4.05 16.62
N PHE A 60 7.87 -3.48 15.60
CA PHE A 60 8.54 -2.63 14.61
C PHE A 60 8.85 -1.21 15.10
N SER A 61 8.27 -0.77 16.22
CA SER A 61 8.44 0.60 16.74
C SER A 61 9.90 0.99 17.02
N LYS A 62 10.75 0.02 17.34
CA LYS A 62 12.20 0.24 17.57
C LYS A 62 12.97 0.72 16.34
N TRP A 63 12.41 0.57 15.14
CA TRP A 63 12.99 1.07 13.89
C TRP A 63 12.16 2.21 13.28
N TYR A 64 11.21 2.76 14.03
CA TYR A 64 10.45 3.92 13.60
C TYR A 64 11.13 5.21 14.08
N ILE A 65 11.35 6.12 13.15
CA ILE A 65 12.01 7.42 13.36
C ILE A 65 11.00 8.52 13.06
N THR A 66 11.11 9.63 13.81
CA THR A 66 10.34 10.86 13.57
C THR A 66 11.29 12.05 13.51
N ASP A 67 10.97 13.00 12.64
CA ASP A 67 11.63 14.30 12.54
C ASP A 67 10.58 15.37 12.21
N GLY A 68 10.28 16.22 13.17
CA GLY A 68 9.17 17.18 13.06
C GLY A 68 7.83 16.48 12.84
N ASP A 69 7.16 16.82 11.73
CA ASP A 69 5.89 16.24 11.31
C ASP A 69 6.06 15.03 10.36
N ARG A 70 7.31 14.63 10.07
CA ARG A 70 7.65 13.48 9.24
C ARG A 70 8.00 12.27 10.09
N GLY A 71 7.75 11.08 9.56
CA GLY A 71 8.20 9.83 10.18
C GLY A 71 8.37 8.71 9.17
N TRP A 72 9.24 7.76 9.47
CA TRP A 72 9.58 6.63 8.60
C TRP A 72 10.22 5.49 9.37
N TYR A 73 10.19 4.30 8.79
CA TYR A 73 10.96 3.17 9.29
C TYR A 73 12.36 3.13 8.68
N ILE A 74 13.32 2.58 9.40
CA ILE A 74 14.67 2.26 8.91
C ILE A 74 14.86 0.75 8.76
N MET A 75 15.77 0.35 7.88
CA MET A 75 16.21 -1.03 7.73
C MET A 75 16.77 -1.54 9.06
N PRO A 76 16.34 -2.71 9.53
CA PRO A 76 16.81 -3.25 10.79
C PRO A 76 18.30 -3.62 10.72
N ASP A 77 18.99 -3.46 11.84
CA ASP A 77 20.37 -3.95 12.03
C ASP A 77 20.36 -5.44 12.33
N GLU A 78 19.97 -6.22 11.32
CA GLU A 78 19.82 -7.68 11.40
C GLU A 78 20.48 -8.32 10.17
N GLU A 79 21.03 -9.52 10.33
CA GLU A 79 21.87 -10.18 9.30
C GLU A 79 21.15 -10.43 7.96
N PHE A 80 19.82 -10.37 7.94
CA PHE A 80 19.01 -10.66 6.77
C PHE A 80 18.66 -9.43 5.92
N VAL A 81 19.07 -8.23 6.34
CA VAL A 81 18.76 -6.99 5.64
C VAL A 81 20.05 -6.30 5.17
N ASN A 82 20.00 -5.77 3.94
CA ASN A 82 21.06 -4.90 3.43
C ASN A 82 20.83 -3.46 3.89
N TYR A 83 21.92 -2.71 4.08
CA TYR A 83 21.88 -1.27 4.40
C TYR A 83 21.22 -0.94 5.75
N PRO A 84 21.67 -1.56 6.86
CA PRO A 84 21.08 -1.29 8.18
C PRO A 84 21.18 0.20 8.54
N GLY A 85 20.13 0.72 9.17
CA GLY A 85 20.06 2.12 9.62
C GLY A 85 19.58 3.13 8.57
N ILE A 86 19.50 2.77 7.29
CA ILE A 86 18.94 3.63 6.23
C ILE A 86 17.42 3.52 6.22
N ASN A 87 16.71 4.61 5.88
CA ASN A 87 15.25 4.60 5.70
C ASN A 87 14.79 3.45 4.80
N VAL A 88 13.63 2.84 5.05
CA VAL A 88 13.05 1.85 4.11
C VAL A 88 12.38 2.56 2.92
N PRO A 89 12.20 1.87 1.77
CA PRO A 89 11.47 2.41 0.61
C PRO A 89 10.03 2.86 0.93
N HIS A 90 9.41 3.62 0.02
CA HIS A 90 8.07 4.18 0.25
C HIS A 90 7.03 3.09 0.49
N ASN A 91 7.03 2.05 -0.34
CA ASN A 91 6.05 0.95 -0.25
C ASN A 91 6.09 0.19 1.09
N TRP A 92 7.25 0.12 1.76
CA TRP A 92 7.34 -0.50 3.09
C TRP A 92 6.66 0.36 4.15
N ASN A 93 6.91 1.67 4.09
CA ASN A 93 6.24 2.65 4.94
C ASN A 93 4.73 2.68 4.65
N ALA A 94 4.33 2.71 3.38
CA ALA A 94 2.94 2.71 2.95
C ALA A 94 2.18 1.46 3.42
N ALA A 95 2.80 0.28 3.30
CA ALA A 95 2.22 -0.96 3.79
C ALA A 95 1.88 -0.87 5.29
N MET A 96 2.83 -0.39 6.11
CA MET A 96 2.60 -0.22 7.54
C MET A 96 1.62 0.92 7.84
N GLY A 97 1.67 2.01 7.07
CA GLY A 97 0.71 3.12 7.15
C GLY A 97 -0.74 2.65 7.00
N LYS A 98 -1.00 1.75 6.04
CA LYS A 98 -2.32 1.11 5.88
C LYS A 98 -2.75 0.31 7.12
N VAL A 99 -1.82 -0.41 7.76
CA VAL A 99 -2.09 -1.16 9.01
C VAL A 99 -2.43 -0.20 10.15
N LEU A 100 -1.69 0.91 10.26
CA LEU A 100 -1.91 1.93 11.29
C LEU A 100 -3.29 2.58 11.14
N LEU A 101 -3.69 2.97 9.92
CA LEU A 101 -5.02 3.52 9.67
C LEU A 101 -6.12 2.49 9.98
N ALA A 102 -5.95 1.24 9.53
CA ALA A 102 -6.91 0.18 9.87
C ALA A 102 -6.99 -0.07 11.40
N LEU A 103 -5.89 0.07 12.14
CA LEU A 103 -5.91 -0.02 13.60
C LEU A 103 -6.63 1.16 14.24
N TYR A 104 -6.43 2.37 13.70
CA TYR A 104 -7.18 3.55 14.12
C TYR A 104 -8.69 3.33 13.94
N ASP A 105 -9.13 2.83 12.78
CA ASP A 105 -10.54 2.57 12.47
C ASP A 105 -11.25 1.61 13.44
N VAL A 106 -10.49 0.71 14.07
CA VAL A 106 -11.04 -0.30 14.99
C VAL A 106 -10.89 0.11 16.45
N THR A 107 -9.80 0.79 16.79
CA THR A 107 -9.45 1.07 18.20
C THR A 107 -9.72 2.51 18.62
N GLY A 108 -9.81 3.44 17.68
CA GLY A 108 -9.88 4.89 17.94
C GLY A 108 -8.62 5.45 18.60
N GLN A 109 -7.49 4.72 18.61
CA GLN A 109 -6.28 5.19 19.27
C GLN A 109 -5.49 6.16 18.38
N GLU A 110 -5.47 7.42 18.79
CA GLU A 110 -4.84 8.54 18.06
C GLU A 110 -3.35 8.37 17.77
N CYS A 111 -2.64 7.52 18.52
CA CYS A 111 -1.23 7.22 18.24
C CYS A 111 -1.04 6.58 16.86
N TYR A 112 -1.98 5.75 16.40
CA TYR A 112 -1.90 5.12 15.08
C TYR A 112 -2.18 6.13 13.97
N LEU A 113 -3.17 7.01 14.14
CA LEU A 113 -3.45 8.08 13.19
C LEU A 113 -2.27 9.05 13.07
N SER A 114 -1.71 9.47 14.20
CA SER A 114 -0.56 10.37 14.24
C SER A 114 0.67 9.77 13.54
N GLN A 115 0.92 8.47 13.77
CA GLN A 115 2.03 7.77 13.11
C GLN A 115 1.81 7.64 11.60
N ALA A 116 0.59 7.29 11.17
CA ALA A 116 0.24 7.23 9.74
C ALA A 116 0.35 8.62 9.07
N GLN A 117 -0.14 9.68 9.72
CA GLN A 117 -0.01 11.07 9.29
C GLN A 117 1.46 11.46 9.08
N ALA A 118 2.35 11.09 10.00
CA ALA A 118 3.78 11.37 9.86
C ALA A 118 4.43 10.62 8.69
N ILE A 119 4.03 9.36 8.46
CA ILE A 119 4.47 8.58 7.29
C ILE A 119 3.95 9.20 5.99
N ALA A 120 2.69 9.62 5.97
CA ALA A 120 2.08 10.27 4.82
C ALA A 120 2.75 11.61 4.50
N ASN A 121 3.10 12.42 5.52
CA ASN A 121 3.88 13.64 5.34
C ASN A 121 5.24 13.36 4.69
N THR A 122 5.92 12.28 5.11
CA THR A 122 7.17 11.85 4.49
C THR A 122 6.98 11.54 3.02
N PHE A 123 5.96 10.75 2.66
CA PHE A 123 5.69 10.40 1.27
C PHE A 123 5.32 11.62 0.43
N LYS A 124 4.42 12.47 0.92
CA LYS A 124 3.97 13.70 0.26
C LYS A 124 5.11 14.63 -0.11
N ALA A 125 6.12 14.76 0.76
CA ALA A 125 7.29 15.59 0.52
C ALA A 125 8.20 15.09 -0.62
N GLU A 126 8.12 13.81 -0.97
CA GLU A 126 8.94 13.20 -2.04
C GLU A 126 8.17 13.11 -3.39
N LEU A 127 6.94 13.64 -3.47
CA LEU A 127 6.16 13.67 -4.69
C LEU A 127 6.52 14.87 -5.59
N GLU A 128 6.80 14.59 -6.85
CA GLU A 128 7.03 15.61 -7.89
C GLU A 128 5.80 15.77 -8.78
N VAL A 129 5.40 17.01 -9.05
CA VAL A 129 4.34 17.30 -10.04
C VAL A 129 4.97 17.43 -11.42
N ALA A 130 4.62 16.52 -12.32
CA ALA A 130 5.08 16.52 -13.71
C ALA A 130 4.38 17.60 -14.55
N PRO A 131 4.90 17.95 -15.75
CA PRO A 131 4.28 18.96 -16.61
C PRO A 131 2.83 18.70 -17.04
N ASN A 132 2.40 17.44 -17.10
CA ASN A 132 1.00 17.07 -17.36
C ASN A 132 0.10 17.09 -16.11
N GLY A 133 0.64 17.52 -14.96
CA GLY A 133 -0.07 17.54 -13.69
C GLY A 133 -0.09 16.20 -12.95
N SER A 134 0.50 15.12 -13.47
CA SER A 134 0.60 13.85 -12.73
C SER A 134 1.60 13.93 -11.57
N TYR A 135 1.43 13.04 -10.59
CA TYR A 135 2.48 12.76 -9.62
C TYR A 135 3.50 11.75 -10.16
N ARG A 136 4.77 11.99 -9.81
CA ARG A 136 5.91 11.09 -10.04
C ARG A 136 6.78 11.05 -8.79
N TRP A 137 7.37 9.90 -8.51
CA TRP A 137 8.29 9.74 -7.39
C TRP A 137 9.30 8.63 -7.67
N TYR A 138 10.36 8.62 -6.88
CA TYR A 138 11.36 7.55 -6.87
C TYR A 138 10.90 6.44 -5.93
N TYR A 139 11.39 5.22 -6.15
CA TYR A 139 11.10 4.08 -5.27
C TYR A 139 11.60 4.29 -3.83
N TRP A 140 12.75 4.98 -3.74
CA TRP A 140 13.43 5.25 -2.48
C TRP A 140 13.90 6.71 -2.47
N TYR A 141 14.10 7.25 -1.27
CA TYR A 141 14.41 8.66 -1.00
C TYR A 141 15.58 8.76 -0.02
N GLY A 142 16.14 9.96 0.15
CA GLY A 142 17.26 10.21 1.06
C GLY A 142 18.46 9.28 0.80
N ASP A 143 19.07 8.77 1.88
CA ASP A 143 20.22 7.87 1.78
C ASP A 143 19.91 6.58 1.02
N GLY A 144 18.65 6.11 1.09
CA GLY A 144 18.19 4.96 0.34
C GLY A 144 18.21 5.15 -1.17
N TYR A 145 17.84 6.35 -1.65
CA TYR A 145 17.95 6.70 -3.06
C TYR A 145 19.40 6.61 -3.55
N GLU A 146 20.36 7.03 -2.73
CA GLU A 146 21.78 6.92 -3.10
C GLU A 146 22.27 5.48 -3.21
N GLN A 147 21.65 4.53 -2.49
CA GLN A 147 21.94 3.10 -2.64
C GLN A 147 21.29 2.48 -3.89
N TYR A 148 20.08 2.92 -4.24
CA TYR A 148 19.35 2.38 -5.38
C TYR A 148 18.48 3.45 -6.08
N LYS A 149 19.04 4.01 -7.15
CA LYS A 149 18.41 5.07 -7.96
C LYS A 149 17.43 4.45 -8.95
N ALA A 150 16.16 4.37 -8.55
CA ALA A 150 15.09 3.87 -9.39
C ALA A 150 13.82 4.74 -9.26
N THR A 151 13.12 4.92 -10.38
CA THR A 151 11.75 5.44 -10.37
C THR A 151 10.84 4.40 -9.73
N GLU A 152 9.74 4.84 -9.12
CA GLU A 152 8.76 3.89 -8.60
C GLU A 152 8.14 3.05 -9.73
N ASP A 153 8.02 1.75 -9.48
CA ASP A 153 7.38 0.81 -10.40
C ASP A 153 5.87 0.70 -10.14
N ILE A 154 5.14 0.18 -11.13
CA ILE A 154 3.69 0.09 -11.03
C ILE A 154 3.20 -0.73 -9.83
N SER A 155 3.91 -1.80 -9.45
CA SER A 155 3.48 -2.71 -8.39
C SER A 155 3.65 -2.10 -7.02
N HIS A 156 4.84 -1.58 -6.72
CA HIS A 156 5.12 -0.92 -5.45
C HIS A 156 4.37 0.40 -5.33
N GLY A 157 4.32 1.19 -6.42
CA GLY A 157 3.57 2.44 -6.46
C GLY A 157 2.07 2.27 -6.20
N ALA A 158 1.48 1.11 -6.53
CA ALA A 158 0.09 0.86 -6.19
C ALA A 158 -0.14 0.83 -4.67
N LEU A 159 0.82 0.32 -3.91
CA LEU A 159 0.75 0.27 -2.45
C LEU A 159 0.88 1.67 -1.84
N ASP A 160 1.75 2.50 -2.42
CA ASP A 160 1.90 3.91 -2.03
C ASP A 160 0.60 4.69 -2.28
N VAL A 161 0.02 4.54 -3.46
CA VAL A 161 -1.24 5.22 -3.82
C VAL A 161 -2.40 4.75 -2.98
N GLN A 162 -2.53 3.44 -2.69
CA GLN A 162 -3.54 2.95 -1.76
C GLN A 162 -3.42 3.57 -0.37
N PHE A 163 -2.19 3.74 0.13
CA PHE A 163 -1.98 4.42 1.39
C PHE A 163 -2.34 5.91 1.31
N ALA A 164 -1.98 6.60 0.24
CA ALA A 164 -2.36 8.01 0.03
C ALA A 164 -3.88 8.20 -0.06
N VAL A 165 -4.60 7.28 -0.72
CA VAL A 165 -6.08 7.28 -0.75
C VAL A 165 -6.64 7.07 0.66
N MET A 166 -6.13 6.11 1.43
CA MET A 166 -6.58 5.92 2.82
C MET A 166 -6.30 7.16 3.68
N ALA A 167 -5.15 7.79 3.52
CA ALA A 167 -4.82 9.03 4.22
C ALA A 167 -5.79 10.17 3.85
N TYR A 168 -6.11 10.32 2.56
CA TYR A 168 -7.16 11.26 2.09
C TYR A 168 -8.52 10.98 2.73
N GLN A 169 -8.96 9.72 2.77
CA GLN A 169 -10.22 9.31 3.39
C GLN A 169 -10.28 9.63 4.90
N HIS A 170 -9.13 9.60 5.57
CA HIS A 170 -9.00 9.96 6.98
C HIS A 170 -8.79 11.47 7.20
N GLY A 171 -8.79 12.28 6.14
CA GLY A 171 -8.59 13.73 6.23
C GLY A 171 -7.18 14.14 6.62
N ILE A 172 -6.18 13.29 6.36
CA ILE A 172 -4.78 13.51 6.72
C ILE A 172 -3.89 13.67 5.48
N VAL A 173 -3.02 14.69 5.48
CA VAL A 173 -1.99 15.02 4.45
C VAL A 173 -2.49 15.32 3.04
N PHE A 174 -3.22 14.38 2.44
CA PHE A 174 -3.61 14.42 1.04
C PHE A 174 -5.00 15.03 0.89
N GLY A 175 -5.17 15.87 -0.14
CA GLY A 175 -6.45 16.47 -0.51
C GLY A 175 -6.99 15.97 -1.86
N LEU A 176 -8.13 16.52 -2.29
CA LEU A 176 -8.76 16.17 -3.57
C LEU A 176 -7.80 16.40 -4.75
N GLU A 177 -7.11 17.54 -4.77
CA GLU A 177 -6.14 17.88 -5.82
C GLU A 177 -5.03 16.81 -5.94
N ASP A 178 -4.67 16.16 -4.84
CA ASP A 178 -3.65 15.10 -4.85
C ASP A 178 -4.18 13.81 -5.45
N MET A 179 -5.43 13.48 -5.13
CA MET A 179 -6.09 12.34 -5.74
C MET A 179 -6.24 12.53 -7.24
N GLU A 180 -6.60 13.74 -7.69
CA GLU A 180 -6.64 14.09 -9.11
C GLU A 180 -5.27 13.91 -9.78
N ARG A 181 -4.17 14.32 -9.12
CA ARG A 181 -2.80 14.08 -9.64
C ARG A 181 -2.45 12.60 -9.76
N PHE A 182 -2.81 11.77 -8.77
CA PHE A 182 -2.62 10.32 -8.85
C PHE A 182 -3.51 9.67 -9.91
N VAL A 183 -4.72 10.17 -10.13
CA VAL A 183 -5.58 9.77 -11.24
C VAL A 183 -4.92 10.06 -12.58
N ILE A 184 -4.32 11.24 -12.76
CA ILE A 184 -3.55 11.57 -13.98
C ILE A 184 -2.34 10.63 -14.11
N THR A 185 -1.61 10.32 -13.02
CA THR A 185 -0.53 9.30 -13.05
C THR A 185 -1.05 7.97 -13.59
N PHE A 186 -2.20 7.50 -13.09
CA PHE A 186 -2.79 6.25 -13.55
C PHE A 186 -3.22 6.30 -15.02
N LYS A 187 -3.98 7.31 -15.42
CA LYS A 187 -4.60 7.40 -16.76
C LYS A 187 -3.61 7.76 -17.85
N GLU A 188 -2.62 8.61 -17.57
CA GLU A 188 -1.72 9.16 -18.59
C GLU A 188 -0.31 8.57 -18.55
N ASN A 189 0.21 8.18 -17.37
CA ASN A 189 1.56 7.61 -17.28
C ASN A 189 1.53 6.07 -17.30
N LEU A 190 0.60 5.45 -16.58
CA LEU A 190 0.55 4.00 -16.43
C LEU A 190 -0.26 3.32 -17.53
N TRP A 191 -1.40 3.87 -17.94
CA TRP A 191 -2.30 3.23 -18.90
C TRP A 191 -1.94 3.54 -20.36
N SER A 192 -1.67 2.50 -21.15
CA SER A 192 -1.36 2.65 -22.59
C SER A 192 -2.59 2.54 -23.51
N GLY A 193 -3.77 2.30 -22.96
CA GLY A 193 -5.00 1.99 -23.72
C GLY A 193 -5.30 0.48 -23.84
N GLN A 194 -4.29 -0.37 -23.62
CA GLN A 194 -4.40 -1.83 -23.67
C GLN A 194 -3.73 -2.50 -22.45
N ASP A 195 -2.51 -2.10 -22.13
CA ASP A 195 -1.73 -2.61 -21.00
C ASP A 195 -1.18 -1.49 -20.12
N PHE A 196 -0.56 -1.87 -18.99
CA PHE A 196 0.09 -0.93 -18.10
C PHE A 196 1.62 -0.88 -18.28
N THR A 197 2.18 0.32 -18.20
CA THR A 197 3.64 0.56 -18.18
C THR A 197 4.23 0.21 -16.81
N SER A 198 5.52 -0.11 -16.76
CA SER A 198 6.16 -0.55 -15.52
C SER A 198 6.56 0.56 -14.54
N SER A 199 6.37 1.85 -14.86
CA SER A 199 6.88 2.97 -14.05
C SER A 199 5.88 4.10 -13.97
N VAL A 200 5.74 4.70 -12.77
CA VAL A 200 4.82 5.82 -12.52
C VAL A 200 5.19 7.09 -13.30
N TRP A 201 6.37 7.12 -13.91
CA TRP A 201 6.85 8.21 -14.77
C TRP A 201 6.34 8.12 -16.21
N GLY A 202 5.75 6.97 -16.61
CA GLY A 202 5.32 6.72 -17.99
C GLY A 202 6.47 6.42 -18.97
N THR A 203 7.68 6.23 -18.44
CA THR A 203 8.87 5.87 -19.22
C THR A 203 9.16 4.36 -19.21
N GLY A 204 8.42 3.61 -18.39
CA GLY A 204 8.52 2.16 -18.28
C GLY A 204 8.04 1.44 -19.54
N LYS A 205 8.56 0.24 -19.77
CA LYS A 205 8.02 -0.66 -20.81
C LYS A 205 7.00 -1.60 -20.18
N PHE A 206 6.20 -2.27 -21.00
CA PHE A 206 5.38 -3.37 -20.51
C PHE A 206 6.27 -4.43 -19.83
N ASN A 207 5.84 -4.88 -18.66
CA ASN A 207 6.47 -5.98 -17.93
C ASN A 207 5.39 -6.94 -17.43
N GLU A 208 5.31 -8.12 -18.04
CA GLU A 208 4.29 -9.12 -17.75
C GLU A 208 4.27 -9.58 -16.28
N SER A 209 5.41 -9.51 -15.58
CA SER A 209 5.49 -9.92 -14.18
C SER A 209 4.78 -8.98 -13.22
N ILE A 210 4.56 -7.72 -13.60
CA ILE A 210 3.96 -6.69 -12.73
C ILE A 210 2.84 -5.88 -13.37
N ALA A 211 2.62 -5.97 -14.68
CA ALA A 211 1.61 -5.15 -15.37
C ALA A 211 0.20 -5.29 -14.75
N ASP A 212 -0.16 -6.50 -14.32
CA ASP A 212 -1.47 -6.78 -13.72
C ASP A 212 -1.71 -6.03 -12.41
N THR A 213 -0.65 -5.58 -11.73
CA THR A 213 -0.75 -4.75 -10.52
C THR A 213 -1.27 -3.34 -10.81
N GLY A 214 -1.38 -2.92 -12.07
CA GLY A 214 -2.13 -1.71 -12.43
C GLY A 214 -3.59 -1.77 -11.95
N THR A 215 -4.16 -2.96 -11.82
CA THR A 215 -5.51 -3.15 -11.24
C THR A 215 -5.59 -2.75 -9.76
N PHE A 216 -4.46 -2.65 -9.04
CA PHE A 216 -4.41 -2.31 -7.62
C PHE A 216 -4.63 -0.81 -7.36
N TYR A 217 -4.59 0.03 -8.41
CA TYR A 217 -4.92 1.45 -8.34
C TYR A 217 -6.43 1.72 -8.27
N ILE A 218 -7.26 0.67 -8.26
CA ILE A 218 -8.73 0.76 -8.21
C ILE A 218 -9.28 1.61 -7.06
N ALA A 219 -8.52 1.81 -5.97
CA ALA A 219 -8.90 2.71 -4.89
C ALA A 219 -9.12 4.17 -5.36
N LEU A 220 -8.47 4.60 -6.45
CA LEU A 220 -8.69 5.91 -7.07
C LEU A 220 -10.08 6.03 -7.74
N SER A 221 -10.81 4.94 -7.94
CA SER A 221 -12.18 4.98 -8.48
C SER A 221 -13.17 5.68 -7.56
N ASN A 222 -12.83 5.88 -6.28
CA ASN A 222 -13.60 6.72 -5.36
C ASN A 222 -13.56 8.21 -5.74
N VAL A 223 -12.63 8.61 -6.61
CA VAL A 223 -12.43 10.00 -7.06
C VAL A 223 -12.72 10.16 -8.55
N ASP A 224 -12.27 9.21 -9.38
CA ASP A 224 -12.54 9.22 -10.83
C ASP A 224 -13.05 7.85 -11.30
N GLN A 225 -14.31 7.81 -11.71
CA GLN A 225 -15.01 6.61 -12.17
C GLN A 225 -14.34 5.96 -13.40
N ASP A 226 -13.64 6.73 -14.23
CA ASP A 226 -12.91 6.20 -15.40
C ASP A 226 -11.81 5.20 -14.97
N VAL A 227 -11.29 5.33 -13.74
CA VAL A 227 -10.33 4.35 -13.19
C VAL A 227 -10.98 2.97 -13.11
N LEU A 228 -12.23 2.89 -12.64
CA LEU A 228 -12.94 1.62 -12.58
C LEU A 228 -13.14 1.05 -13.98
N ASP A 229 -13.59 1.87 -14.93
CA ASP A 229 -13.85 1.44 -16.30
C ASP A 229 -12.58 0.88 -16.97
N ILE A 230 -11.42 1.51 -16.74
CA ILE A 230 -10.12 1.03 -17.20
C ILE A 230 -9.77 -0.32 -16.57
N VAL A 231 -9.92 -0.45 -15.25
CA VAL A 231 -9.59 -1.70 -14.53
C VAL A 231 -10.53 -2.83 -14.96
N GLU A 232 -11.84 -2.59 -15.05
CA GLU A 232 -12.81 -3.58 -15.51
C GLU A 232 -12.52 -4.03 -16.95
N LYS A 233 -12.22 -3.08 -17.85
CA LYS A 233 -11.81 -3.38 -19.23
C LYS A 233 -10.54 -4.24 -19.25
N TYR A 234 -9.53 -3.91 -18.43
CA TYR A 234 -8.29 -4.66 -18.37
C TYR A 234 -8.52 -6.09 -17.87
N ILE A 235 -9.29 -6.26 -16.80
CA ILE A 235 -9.63 -7.59 -16.24
C ILE A 235 -10.43 -8.42 -17.25
N ALA A 236 -11.43 -7.82 -17.91
CA ALA A 236 -12.26 -8.50 -18.91
C ALA A 236 -11.46 -8.95 -20.15
N SER A 237 -10.29 -8.36 -20.39
CA SER A 237 -9.40 -8.75 -21.50
C SER A 237 -8.59 -10.03 -21.22
N LYS A 238 -8.57 -10.53 -19.97
CA LYS A 238 -7.72 -11.66 -19.57
C LYS A 238 -8.46 -12.99 -19.72
N ASP A 239 -7.74 -14.00 -20.21
CA ASP A 239 -8.20 -15.39 -20.14
C ASP A 239 -7.73 -16.03 -18.83
N PHE A 240 -8.61 -16.04 -17.84
CA PHE A 240 -8.31 -16.59 -16.51
C PHE A 240 -7.89 -18.06 -16.54
N ARG A 241 -8.27 -18.84 -17.56
CA ARG A 241 -7.89 -20.26 -17.68
C ARG A 241 -6.41 -20.45 -17.98
N GLU A 242 -5.79 -19.44 -18.57
CA GLU A 242 -4.37 -19.45 -18.97
C GLU A 242 -3.48 -18.72 -17.94
N LEU A 243 -4.07 -18.08 -16.92
CA LEU A 243 -3.32 -17.36 -15.90
C LEU A 243 -2.77 -18.32 -14.83
N PRO A 244 -1.50 -18.13 -14.40
CA PRO A 244 -0.97 -18.87 -13.26
C PRO A 244 -1.74 -18.51 -11.99
N GLU A 245 -1.92 -19.49 -11.10
CA GLU A 245 -2.76 -19.39 -9.90
C GLU A 245 -2.45 -18.16 -9.02
N TYR A 246 -1.18 -17.78 -8.88
CA TYR A 246 -0.81 -16.62 -8.07
C TYR A 246 -1.38 -15.29 -8.61
N LYS A 247 -1.61 -15.17 -9.93
CA LYS A 247 -2.24 -13.99 -10.52
C LYS A 247 -3.74 -13.91 -10.21
N TRP A 248 -4.41 -15.04 -9.96
CA TRP A 248 -5.80 -15.02 -9.50
C TRP A 248 -5.93 -14.26 -8.17
N ASN A 249 -4.99 -14.45 -7.25
CA ASN A 249 -4.98 -13.74 -5.97
C ASN A 249 -4.88 -12.22 -6.15
N TRP A 250 -4.18 -11.75 -7.18
CA TRP A 250 -4.05 -10.31 -7.48
C TRP A 250 -5.38 -9.71 -7.97
N TYR A 251 -6.05 -10.39 -8.89
CA TYR A 251 -7.37 -9.96 -9.36
C TYR A 251 -8.41 -10.02 -8.23
N MET A 252 -8.39 -11.08 -7.43
CA MET A 252 -9.28 -11.21 -6.27
C MET A 252 -9.03 -10.10 -5.24
N TRP A 253 -7.77 -9.71 -5.01
CA TRP A 253 -7.46 -8.57 -4.16
C TRP A 253 -8.08 -7.28 -4.72
N SER A 254 -7.86 -6.96 -6.00
CA SER A 254 -8.43 -5.76 -6.65
C SER A 254 -9.95 -5.71 -6.58
N ILE A 255 -10.60 -6.84 -6.87
CA ILE A 255 -12.06 -6.98 -6.80
C ILE A 255 -12.55 -6.81 -5.35
N SER A 256 -11.81 -7.34 -4.37
CA SER A 256 -12.18 -7.17 -2.96
C SER A 256 -12.10 -5.71 -2.51
N GLU A 257 -11.08 -4.96 -2.96
CA GLU A 257 -10.97 -3.52 -2.65
C GLU A 257 -12.14 -2.73 -3.26
N LEU A 258 -12.54 -3.04 -4.50
CA LEU A 258 -13.71 -2.44 -5.14
C LEU A 258 -15.02 -2.73 -4.38
N LEU A 259 -15.21 -3.98 -3.95
CA LEU A 259 -16.43 -4.37 -3.25
C LEU A 259 -16.52 -3.69 -1.88
N LEU A 260 -15.39 -3.49 -1.22
CA LEU A 260 -15.33 -2.84 0.09
C LEU A 260 -15.50 -1.33 -0.02
N SER A 261 -14.96 -0.67 -1.06
CA SER A 261 -15.18 0.77 -1.25
C SER A 261 -16.64 1.14 -1.52
N LYS A 262 -17.43 0.21 -2.07
CA LYS A 262 -18.87 0.37 -2.32
C LYS A 262 -19.76 0.10 -1.09
N GLN A 263 -19.22 -0.42 0.01
CA GLN A 263 -19.97 -0.70 1.25
C GLN A 263 -19.84 0.41 2.31
N GLU A 264 -18.95 1.39 2.10
CA GLU A 264 -18.76 2.55 3.00
C GLU A 264 -19.58 3.79 2.59
N LEU A 265 -20.57 3.61 1.70
CA LEU A 265 -21.63 4.58 1.34
C LEU A 265 -23.00 4.08 1.82
#